data_AF-A0A8S9K8S3-F1
#
_entry.id   AF-A0A8S9K8S3-F1
#
_cell.length_a   1.000
_cell.length_b   1.000
_cell.length_c   1.000
_cell.angle_alpha   90.00
_cell.angle_beta   90.00
_cell.angle_gamma   90.00
#
_symmetry.space_group_name_H-M   'P 1'
#
loop_
_entity.id
_entity.type
_entity.pdbx_description
1 polymer ?
#
loop_
_entity_poly.entity_id
_entity_poly.type
_entity_poly.pdbx_seq_one_letter_code
_entity_poly.pdbx_strand_id
1 'polypeptide(L)'
;MITKAIQRVLGEISNHSLEMAVVASAPGKVLMTGGYLILERPNAGLVLSTNARFYAVVKPINDEVKPESWAWKWTDVKLTSPQLSRESMYKLSLKHLTLQCVSARQDPKHFF
;
A
#
# COMPACT_ATOMS: atom_id res chain seq x y z
N MET A 1 6.74 -16.74 1.58
CA MET A 1 6.85 -15.27 1.85
C MET A 1 5.50 -14.56 1.71
N ILE A 2 4.72 -14.78 0.64
CA ILE A 2 3.32 -14.31 0.49
C ILE A 2 2.47 -14.66 1.72
N THR A 3 2.65 -15.88 2.26
CA THR A 3 1.96 -16.38 3.45
C THR A 3 2.19 -15.54 4.70
N LYS A 4 3.35 -14.89 4.88
CA LYS A 4 3.62 -14.07 6.07
C LYS A 4 2.93 -12.71 6.01
N ALA A 5 2.86 -12.08 4.82
CA ALA A 5 2.12 -10.83 4.65
C ALA A 5 0.62 -11.08 4.82
N ILE A 6 0.10 -12.15 4.21
CA ILE A 6 -1.29 -12.58 4.39
C ILE A 6 -1.52 -12.99 5.85
N GLN A 7 -0.65 -13.74 6.52
CA GLN A 7 -0.81 -14.09 7.94
C GLN A 7 -0.73 -12.88 8.87
N ARG A 8 0.09 -11.87 8.57
CA ARG A 8 0.14 -10.63 9.36
C ARG A 8 -1.14 -9.83 9.19
N VAL A 9 -1.63 -9.76 7.95
CA VAL A 9 -2.92 -9.16 7.62
C VAL A 9 -4.08 -9.94 8.26
N LEU A 10 -4.09 -11.27 8.19
CA LEU A 10 -5.08 -12.15 8.81
C LEU A 10 -5.03 -12.12 10.35
N GLY A 11 -3.83 -12.03 10.94
CA GLY A 11 -3.63 -11.88 12.38
C GLY A 11 -4.18 -10.54 12.90
N GLU A 12 -3.99 -9.47 12.14
CA GLU A 12 -4.62 -8.16 12.39
C GLU A 12 -6.12 -8.14 12.07
N ILE A 13 -6.61 -9.01 11.17
CA ILE A 13 -8.04 -9.15 10.83
C ILE A 13 -8.82 -9.93 11.90
N SER A 14 -8.17 -10.75 12.73
CA SER A 14 -8.90 -11.59 13.71
C SER A 14 -9.60 -10.82 14.85
N ASN A 15 -9.40 -9.50 14.98
CA ASN A 15 -9.95 -8.72 16.09
C ASN A 15 -10.97 -7.63 15.74
N HIS A 16 -11.30 -7.38 14.48
CA HIS A 16 -12.42 -6.49 14.13
C HIS A 16 -12.95 -6.83 12.73
N SER A 17 -14.28 -6.94 12.64
CA SER A 17 -15.15 -7.02 11.45
C SER A 17 -14.48 -7.32 10.09
N LEU A 18 -14.88 -8.46 9.50
CA LEU A 18 -14.51 -8.95 8.17
C LEU A 18 -15.05 -8.10 6.98
N GLU A 19 -15.15 -6.78 7.08
CA GLU A 19 -15.72 -5.97 6.00
C GLU A 19 -14.66 -5.20 5.22
N MET A 20 -14.36 -5.71 4.02
CA MET A 20 -13.66 -5.03 2.91
C MET A 20 -12.26 -4.44 3.18
N ALA A 21 -11.24 -5.30 3.24
CA ALA A 21 -9.85 -4.88 3.09
C ALA A 21 -9.36 -5.07 1.64
N VAL A 22 -8.80 -4.02 1.02
CA VAL A 22 -8.20 -4.10 -0.33
C VAL A 22 -6.68 -4.24 -0.19
N VAL A 23 -6.10 -5.22 -0.88
CA VAL A 23 -4.65 -5.47 -0.86
C VAL A 23 -4.07 -5.24 -2.26
N ALA A 24 -3.11 -4.32 -2.36
CA ALA A 24 -2.33 -4.06 -3.56
C ALA A 24 -0.88 -4.54 -3.37
N SER A 25 -0.24 -4.98 -4.46
CA SER A 25 1.16 -5.41 -4.43
C SER A 25 1.94 -4.95 -5.65
N ALA A 26 3.23 -4.64 -5.47
CA ALA A 26 4.15 -4.27 -6.54
C ALA A 26 5.46 -5.07 -6.43
N PRO A 27 5.90 -5.76 -7.50
CA PRO A 27 7.18 -6.47 -7.52
C PRO A 27 8.37 -5.50 -7.54
N GLY A 28 9.47 -5.87 -6.90
CA GLY A 28 10.74 -5.15 -7.04
C GLY A 28 11.30 -5.35 -8.46
N LYS A 29 11.88 -4.28 -9.02
CA LYS A 29 12.62 -4.34 -10.29
C LYS A 29 14.12 -4.40 -10.00
N VAL A 30 14.85 -5.24 -10.73
CA VAL A 30 16.31 -5.30 -10.64
C VAL A 30 16.91 -5.17 -12.03
N LEU A 31 17.81 -4.21 -12.18
CA LEU A 31 18.60 -4.03 -13.39
C LEU A 31 19.78 -5.01 -13.35
N MET A 32 19.77 -6.00 -14.23
CA MET A 32 20.81 -7.04 -14.30
C MET A 32 22.01 -6.58 -15.14
N THR A 33 21.75 -5.87 -16.23
CA THR A 33 22.78 -5.25 -17.06
C THR A 33 22.23 -3.98 -17.71
N GLY A 34 23.12 -3.08 -18.11
CA GLY A 34 22.75 -1.78 -18.67
C GLY A 34 22.51 -0.71 -17.61
N GLY A 35 23.41 -0.60 -16.62
CA GLY A 35 23.47 0.49 -15.63
C GLY A 35 23.63 1.86 -16.28
N TYR A 36 24.78 2.50 -16.12
CA TYR A 36 25.06 3.73 -16.86
C TYR A 36 25.20 3.50 -18.37
N LEU A 37 25.45 2.25 -18.79
CA LEU A 37 25.62 1.90 -20.19
C LEU A 37 24.36 2.12 -21.03
N ILE A 38 23.15 1.98 -20.47
CA ILE A 38 21.89 2.26 -21.21
C ILE A 38 21.72 3.74 -21.56
N LEU A 39 22.51 4.64 -20.95
CA LEU A 39 22.48 6.06 -21.26
C LEU A 39 23.08 6.35 -22.64
N GLU A 40 23.94 5.46 -23.16
CA GLU A 40 24.54 5.58 -24.49
C GLU A 40 23.97 4.52 -25.45
N ARG A 41 23.34 4.97 -26.53
CA ARG A 41 22.89 4.06 -27.59
C ARG A 41 24.10 3.46 -28.32
N PRO A 42 24.06 2.18 -28.72
CA PRO A 42 22.90 1.27 -28.83
C PRO A 42 22.69 0.31 -27.65
N ASN A 43 23.26 0.56 -26.47
CA ASN A 43 23.26 -0.42 -25.39
C ASN A 43 21.87 -0.60 -24.77
N ALA A 44 21.33 -1.82 -24.83
CA ALA A 44 20.09 -2.17 -24.15
C ALA A 44 20.36 -2.58 -22.69
N GLY A 45 19.43 -2.25 -21.79
CA GLY A 45 19.43 -2.78 -20.42
C GLY A 45 18.44 -3.92 -20.24
N LEU A 46 18.78 -4.85 -19.34
CA LEU A 46 17.94 -5.98 -18.98
C LEU A 46 17.42 -5.79 -17.56
N VAL A 47 16.10 -5.73 -17.42
CA VAL A 47 15.43 -5.59 -16.12
C VAL A 47 14.62 -6.85 -15.84
N LEU A 48 14.78 -7.40 -14.65
CA LEU A 48 14.00 -8.54 -14.15
C LEU A 48 13.06 -8.10 -13.04
N SER A 49 11.86 -8.67 -13.05
CA SER A 49 10.95 -8.59 -11.90
C SER A 49 11.35 -9.62 -10.86
N THR A 50 11.31 -9.24 -9.59
CA THR A 50 11.63 -10.11 -8.48
C THR A 50 10.38 -10.67 -7.80
N ASN A 51 10.55 -11.80 -7.12
CA ASN A 51 9.50 -12.36 -6.25
C ASN A 51 9.30 -11.55 -4.96
N ALA A 52 10.26 -10.67 -4.61
CA ALA A 52 10.10 -9.70 -3.54
C ALA A 52 9.06 -8.65 -3.96
N ARG A 53 8.05 -8.44 -3.11
CA ARG A 53 6.93 -7.52 -3.36
C ARG A 53 6.75 -6.55 -2.21
N PHE A 54 6.39 -5.32 -2.52
CA PHE A 54 5.79 -4.37 -1.57
C PHE A 54 4.29 -4.60 -1.52
N TYR A 55 3.70 -4.54 -0.32
CA TYR A 55 2.28 -4.69 -0.09
C TYR A 55 1.72 -3.39 0.52
N ALA A 56 0.53 -3.04 0.07
CA ALA A 56 -0.26 -1.92 0.55
C ALA A 56 -1.64 -2.47 0.90
N VAL A 57 -2.06 -2.30 2.15
CA VAL A 57 -3.35 -2.77 2.64
C VAL A 57 -4.18 -1.55 2.99
N VAL A 58 -5.35 -1.43 2.37
CA VAL A 58 -6.29 -0.34 2.59
C VAL A 58 -7.51 -0.91 3.32
N LYS A 59 -7.86 -0.30 4.45
CA LYS A 59 -9.04 -0.62 5.23
C LYS A 59 -9.88 0.64 5.46
N PRO A 60 -11.21 0.62 5.26
CA PRO A 60 -12.07 1.68 5.76
C PRO A 60 -12.01 1.70 7.29
N ILE A 61 -12.11 2.89 7.89
CA ILE A 61 -12.09 3.03 9.36
C ILE A 61 -13.49 2.86 9.96
N ASN A 62 -14.53 3.16 9.18
CA ASN A 62 -15.93 2.96 9.54
C ASN A 62 -16.59 1.99 8.55
N ASP A 63 -17.21 0.94 9.07
CA ASP A 63 -17.89 -0.10 8.29
C ASP A 63 -19.22 0.39 7.68
N GLU A 64 -19.88 1.37 8.31
CA GLU A 64 -21.18 1.89 7.86
C GLU A 64 -21.08 3.32 7.28
N VAL A 65 -20.89 3.43 5.96
CA VAL A 65 -21.15 4.69 5.25
C VAL A 65 -22.60 4.71 4.79
N LYS A 66 -23.50 5.30 5.61
CA LYS A 66 -24.89 5.52 5.19
C LYS A 66 -24.90 6.42 3.93
N PRO A 67 -25.60 6.02 2.84
CA PRO A 67 -25.56 6.73 1.55
C PRO A 67 -25.97 8.20 1.61
N GLU A 68 -26.69 8.64 2.66
CA GLU A 68 -27.17 10.01 2.84
C GLU A 68 -26.37 10.83 3.89
N SER A 69 -25.45 10.22 4.64
CA SER A 69 -24.65 10.90 5.68
C SER A 69 -23.40 11.55 5.10
N TRP A 70 -23.07 12.80 5.43
CA TRP A 70 -21.87 13.55 4.97
C TRP A 70 -20.55 12.73 4.81
N ALA A 71 -20.41 11.60 5.52
CA ALA A 71 -19.44 10.53 5.32
C ALA A 71 -19.42 9.87 3.90
N TRP A 72 -20.47 9.96 3.07
CA TRP A 72 -20.46 9.55 1.66
C TRP A 72 -19.64 10.51 0.78
N LYS A 73 -19.40 11.74 1.26
CA LYS A 73 -18.55 12.71 0.57
C LYS A 73 -17.06 12.44 0.83
N TRP A 74 -16.73 12.00 2.04
CA TRP A 74 -15.37 11.67 2.49
C TRP A 74 -15.38 10.48 3.45
N THR A 75 -14.66 9.43 3.10
CA THR A 75 -14.47 8.23 3.93
C THR A 75 -13.03 8.18 4.44
N ASP A 76 -12.84 8.01 5.74
CA ASP A 76 -11.51 7.81 6.31
C ASP A 76 -11.04 6.38 6.05
N VAL A 77 -9.85 6.25 5.46
CA VAL A 77 -9.22 4.97 5.12
C VAL A 77 -7.81 4.89 5.72
N LYS A 78 -7.48 3.73 6.28
CA LYS A 78 -6.16 3.42 6.81
C LYS A 78 -5.36 2.64 5.76
N LEU A 79 -4.22 3.19 5.36
CA LEU A 79 -3.23 2.53 4.52
C LEU A 79 -2.10 1.99 5.40
N THR A 80 -1.83 0.69 5.28
CA THR A 80 -0.75 0.01 6.01
C THR A 80 0.23 -0.62 5.03
N SER A 81 1.53 -0.39 5.22
CA SER A 81 2.60 -1.05 4.46
C SER A 81 3.52 -1.82 5.41
N PRO A 82 3.38 -3.16 5.49
CA PRO A 82 4.16 -3.99 6.41
C PRO A 82 5.68 -3.89 6.20
N GLN A 83 6.12 -3.78 4.95
CA GLN A 83 7.54 -3.73 4.57
C GLN A 83 8.20 -2.41 4.95
N LEU A 84 7.43 -1.32 4.94
CA LEU A 84 7.93 0.01 5.28
C LEU A 84 7.70 0.37 6.74
N SER A 85 7.03 -0.49 7.53
CA SER A 85 6.55 -0.14 8.88
C SER A 85 5.83 1.22 8.91
N ARG A 86 5.02 1.47 7.87
CA ARG A 86 4.31 2.74 7.69
C ARG A 86 2.81 2.54 7.79
N GLU A 87 2.19 3.43 8.55
CA GLU A 87 0.75 3.59 8.61
C GLU A 87 0.39 5.04 8.28
N SER A 88 -0.53 5.21 7.34
CA SER A 88 -1.02 6.52 6.91
C SER A 88 -2.53 6.52 6.89
N MET A 89 -3.12 7.63 7.33
CA MET A 89 -4.56 7.84 7.28
C MET A 89 -4.91 8.82 6.17
N TYR A 90 -5.96 8.50 5.42
CA TYR A 90 -6.42 9.30 4.31
C TYR A 90 -7.92 9.52 4.35
N LYS A 91 -8.36 10.64 3.77
CA LYS A 91 -9.74 10.90 3.39
C LYS A 91 -9.92 10.62 1.91
N LEU A 92 -10.79 9.67 1.58
CA LEU A 92 -11.15 9.30 0.22
C LEU A 92 -12.49 9.94 -0.15
N SER A 93 -12.56 10.69 -1.25
CA SER A 93 -13.82 11.14 -1.84
C SER A 93 -14.18 10.25 -3.03
N LEU A 94 -15.22 9.43 -2.90
CA LEU A 94 -15.68 8.56 -3.99
C LEU A 94 -16.25 9.34 -5.17
N LYS A 95 -16.86 10.51 -4.93
CA LYS A 95 -17.42 11.36 -5.99
C LYS A 95 -16.38 11.91 -6.95
N HIS A 96 -15.25 12.34 -6.40
CA HIS A 96 -14.19 13.02 -7.16
C HIS A 96 -13.00 12.10 -7.42
N LEU A 97 -13.03 10.87 -6.89
CA LEU A 97 -11.91 9.92 -6.90
C LEU A 97 -10.62 10.55 -6.35
N THR A 98 -10.75 11.42 -5.35
CA THR A 98 -9.63 12.14 -4.73
C THR A 98 -9.28 11.59 -3.36
N LEU A 99 -8.01 11.75 -3.00
CA LEU A 99 -7.42 11.16 -1.80
C LEU A 99 -6.59 12.24 -1.08
N GLN A 100 -6.92 12.53 0.18
CA GLN A 100 -6.23 13.54 0.98
C GLN A 100 -5.55 12.89 2.18
N CYS A 101 -4.24 13.15 2.35
CA CYS A 101 -3.50 12.65 3.51
C CYS A 101 -3.89 13.44 4.77
N VAL A 102 -4.34 12.75 5.80
CA VAL A 102 -4.72 13.38 7.09
C VAL A 102 -3.55 13.31 8.07
N SER A 103 -2.82 12.20 8.07
CA SER A 103 -1.57 12.06 8.80
C SER A 103 -0.78 10.87 8.29
N ALA A 104 0.55 10.96 8.35
CA ALA A 104 1.44 9.83 8.12
C ALA A 104 2.25 9.61 9.39
N ARG A 105 2.13 8.42 9.99
CA ARG A 105 3.01 8.00 11.08
C ARG A 105 4.10 7.11 10.50
N GLN A 106 5.34 7.57 10.62
CA GLN A 106 6.51 6.73 10.45
C GLN A 106 6.97 6.32 11.84
N ASP A 107 6.95 5.02 12.13
CA ASP A 107 7.70 4.51 13.25
C ASP A 107 9.19 4.71 12.95
N PRO A 108 9.96 5.41 13.81
CA PRO A 108 11.40 5.53 13.67
C PRO A 108 12.04 4.19 14.05
N LYS A 109 11.85 3.16 13.22
CA LYS A 109 12.64 1.94 13.31
C LYS A 109 13.96 2.21 12.62
N HIS A 110 14.96 2.43 13.48
CA HIS A 110 16.39 2.46 13.21
C HIS A 110 16.72 1.65 11.95
N PHE A 111 17.08 2.35 10.88
CA PHE A 111 17.84 1.75 9.80
C PHE A 111 19.22 1.43 10.38
N PHE A 112 19.67 0.19 10.22
CA PHE A 112 21.08 -0.15 10.39
C PHE A 112 21.91 0.59 9.34
#